data_AF-F7K2M5-F1
#
_entry.id   AF-F7K2M5-F1
#
_cell.length_a   1.000
_cell.length_b   1.000
_cell.length_c   1.000
_cell.angle_alpha   90.00
_cell.angle_beta   90.00
_cell.angle_gamma   90.00
#
_symmetry.space_group_name_H-M   'P 1'
#
loop_
_entity.id
_entity.type
_entity.pdbx_description
1 polymer ?
#
loop_
_entity_poly.entity_id
_entity_poly.type
_entity_poly.pdbx_seq_one_letter_code
_entity_poly.pdbx_strand_id
1 'polypeptide(L)'
;MWVYRFGEQESNPVILYEYQNIWKKGTFPGVPERLQWGCVTDDYQVYHSISGGWEDLTIVGCCSYARRGFADVVKIAGKKFGTSGNPLPIKAFSFIQRISRYDDKIASMEPVGRLEACIHYVL
;
A
#
# COMPACT_ATOMS: atom_id res chain seq x y z
N MET A 1 13.87 6.71 5.24
CA MET A 1 14.37 5.34 5.04
C MET A 1 13.62 4.77 3.86
N TRP A 2 14.34 4.24 2.88
CA TRP A 2 13.78 3.60 1.69
C TRP A 2 14.01 2.10 1.79
N VAL A 3 13.04 1.33 1.30
CA VAL A 3 13.11 -0.13 1.22
C VAL A 3 12.81 -0.51 -0.22
N TYR A 4 13.76 -1.15 -0.88
CA TYR A 4 13.58 -1.69 -2.22
C TYR A 4 13.43 -3.18 -2.11
N ARG A 5 12.47 -3.73 -2.85
CA ARG A 5 12.28 -5.16 -2.97
C ARG A 5 12.39 -5.53 -4.45
N PHE A 6 13.24 -6.51 -4.74
CA PHE A 6 13.48 -7.04 -6.07
C PHE A 6 13.15 -8.53 -6.10
N GLY A 7 12.79 -9.05 -7.28
CA GLY A 7 12.43 -10.46 -7.45
C GLY A 7 11.06 -10.78 -6.85
N GLU A 8 10.04 -9.99 -7.19
CA GLU A 8 8.68 -10.14 -6.65
C GLU A 8 8.06 -11.53 -6.95
N GLN A 9 8.51 -12.14 -8.06
CA GLN A 9 8.14 -13.49 -8.50
C GLN A 9 9.03 -14.60 -7.91
N GLU A 10 10.11 -14.23 -7.22
CA GLU A 10 11.08 -15.19 -6.66
C GLU A 10 10.66 -15.64 -5.25
N SER A 11 10.99 -16.87 -4.89
CA SER A 11 10.81 -17.39 -3.54
C SER A 11 11.66 -16.65 -2.50
N ASN A 12 12.82 -16.15 -2.92
CA ASN A 12 13.77 -15.41 -2.08
C ASN A 12 14.03 -14.02 -2.69
N PRO A 13 13.14 -13.04 -2.44
CA PRO A 13 13.34 -11.68 -2.95
C PRO A 13 14.52 -11.01 -2.27
N VAL A 14 15.19 -10.11 -2.99
CA VAL A 14 16.27 -9.28 -2.44
C VAL A 14 15.66 -8.01 -1.86
N ILE A 15 15.97 -7.74 -0.59
CA ILE A 15 15.51 -6.52 0.09
C ILE A 15 16.72 -5.64 0.38
N LEU A 16 16.70 -4.40 -0.12
CA LEU A 16 17.71 -3.39 0.12
C LEU A 16 17.13 -2.29 1.01
N TYR A 17 17.85 -1.95 2.07
CA TYR A 17 17.52 -0.85 2.97
C TYR A 17 18.46 0.32 2.70
N GLU A 18 17.89 1.49 2.42
CA GLU A 18 18.65 2.73 2.33
C GLU A 18 18.19 3.69 3.44
N TYR A 19 19.08 3.88 4.40
CA TYR A 19 18.87 4.85 5.46
C TYR A 19 19.56 6.17 5.12
N GLN A 20 18.79 7.24 5.13
CA GLN A 20 19.29 8.61 5.00
C GLN A 20 19.16 9.28 6.37
N ASN A 21 20.28 9.71 6.94
CA ASN A 21 20.35 10.36 8.25
C ASN A 21 19.73 11.77 8.27
N ILE A 22 19.66 12.42 7.11
CA ILE A 22 19.06 13.75 6.92
C ILE A 22 18.04 13.63 5.81
N TRP A 23 16.78 13.89 6.12
CA TRP A 23 15.73 13.96 5.10
C TRP A 23 15.88 15.27 4.31
N LYS A 24 16.29 15.16 3.05
CA LYS A 24 16.26 16.28 2.11
C LYS A 24 14.99 16.16 1.26
N LYS A 25 14.14 17.19 1.33
CA LYS A 25 12.91 17.27 0.54
C LYS A 25 13.27 17.13 -0.95
N GLY A 26 12.68 16.13 -1.62
CA GLY A 26 12.90 15.88 -3.05
C GLY A 26 14.06 14.94 -3.37
N THR A 27 14.79 14.41 -2.38
CA THR A 27 15.76 13.34 -2.63
C THR A 27 15.02 12.00 -2.65
N PHE A 28 14.31 11.76 -3.74
CA PHE A 28 13.98 10.38 -4.11
C PHE A 28 15.31 9.67 -4.40
N PRO A 29 15.47 8.43 -3.96
CA PRO A 29 16.69 7.69 -4.20
C PRO A 29 16.94 7.49 -5.69
N GLY A 30 18.20 7.27 -6.06
CA GLY A 30 18.61 7.02 -7.45
C GLY A 30 18.07 5.68 -7.95
N VAL A 31 16.77 5.64 -8.25
CA VAL A 31 16.10 4.48 -8.81
C VAL A 31 16.48 4.39 -10.29
N PRO A 32 16.90 3.21 -10.80
CA PRO A 32 17.28 3.06 -12.19
C PRO A 32 16.13 3.43 -13.14
N GLU A 33 16.41 4.29 -14.12
CA GLU A 33 15.47 4.80 -15.16
C GLU A 33 14.80 3.71 -16.03
N ARG A 34 15.14 2.42 -15.88
CA ARG A 34 14.75 1.35 -16.82
C ARG A 34 13.88 0.26 -16.23
N LEU A 35 13.31 0.48 -15.04
CA LEU A 35 12.50 -0.51 -14.35
C LEU A 35 11.13 0.10 -14.05
N GLN A 36 10.06 -0.67 -14.26
CA GLN A 36 8.72 -0.28 -13.86
C GLN A 36 8.59 -0.46 -12.35
N TRP A 37 8.28 0.63 -11.64
CA TRP A 37 8.26 0.63 -10.17
C TRP A 37 6.88 0.96 -9.62
N GLY A 38 6.40 0.08 -8.73
CA GLY A 38 5.36 0.41 -7.77
C GLY A 38 6.01 1.00 -6.51
N CYS A 39 5.77 2.27 -6.22
CA CYS A 39 6.22 2.91 -4.98
C CYS A 39 5.07 2.91 -3.98
N VAL A 40 5.12 2.00 -3.01
CA VAL A 40 4.12 1.92 -1.93
C VAL A 40 4.47 2.96 -0.87
N THR A 41 3.58 3.93 -0.68
CA THR A 41 3.80 5.05 0.25
C THR A 41 2.64 5.19 1.24
N ASP A 42 2.85 5.91 2.34
CA ASP A 42 1.84 6.24 3.35
C ASP A 42 0.88 7.36 2.93
N ASP A 43 0.66 7.53 1.61
CA ASP A 43 -0.20 8.56 1.00
C ASP A 43 0.23 10.01 1.29
N TYR A 44 1.50 10.19 1.68
CA TYR A 44 2.03 11.54 1.88
C TYR A 44 2.17 12.29 0.56
N GLN A 45 1.53 13.46 0.46
CA GLN A 45 1.38 14.25 -0.77
C GLN A 45 2.70 14.60 -1.47
N VAL A 46 3.81 14.64 -0.74
CA VAL A 46 5.13 14.91 -1.32
C VAL A 46 5.53 13.86 -2.36
N TYR A 47 5.10 12.60 -2.23
CA TYR A 47 5.43 11.55 -3.20
C TYR A 47 4.74 11.74 -4.55
N HIS A 48 3.52 12.30 -4.58
CA HIS A 48 2.84 12.66 -5.83
C HIS A 48 3.51 13.81 -6.57
N SER A 49 4.19 14.69 -5.84
CA SER A 49 5.00 15.76 -6.46
C SER A 49 6.29 15.22 -7.08
N ILE A 50 6.79 14.09 -6.60
CA ILE A 50 8.00 13.43 -7.10
C ILE A 50 7.69 12.58 -8.34
N SER A 51 6.52 11.92 -8.38
CA SER A 51 6.11 11.11 -9.55
C SER A 51 5.91 11.93 -10.82
N GLY A 52 5.61 13.22 -10.72
CA GLY A 52 5.49 14.10 -11.89
C GLY A 52 6.77 14.23 -12.72
N GLY A 53 7.94 13.82 -12.19
CA GLY A 53 9.22 13.81 -12.90
C GLY A 53 9.62 12.46 -13.50
N TRP A 54 8.82 11.40 -13.34
CA TRP A 54 9.19 10.03 -13.70
C TRP A 54 7.99 9.29 -14.32
N GLU A 55 8.01 9.10 -15.65
CA GLU A 55 6.87 8.50 -16.39
C GLU A 55 6.59 7.04 -15.99
N ASP A 56 7.60 6.27 -15.57
CA ASP A 56 7.48 4.85 -15.22
C ASP A 56 7.24 4.58 -13.72
N LEU A 57 7.00 5.62 -12.92
CA LEU A 57 6.75 5.50 -11.47
C LEU A 57 5.26 5.53 -11.14
N THR A 58 4.73 4.40 -10.69
CA THR A 58 3.35 4.34 -10.16
C THR A 58 3.38 4.48 -8.64
N ILE A 59 2.77 5.54 -8.12
CA ILE A 59 2.55 5.71 -6.67
C ILE A 59 1.35 4.86 -6.25
N VAL A 60 1.55 3.99 -5.26
CA VAL A 60 0.52 3.12 -4.70
C VAL A 60 0.33 3.44 -3.22
N GLY A 61 -0.91 3.52 -2.76
CA GLY A 61 -1.22 3.74 -1.35
C GLY A 61 -0.97 2.49 -0.50
N CYS A 62 -0.40 2.68 0.69
CA CYS A 62 -0.16 1.60 1.64
C CYS A 62 -1.47 1.11 2.28
N CYS A 63 -1.81 -0.17 2.09
CA CYS A 63 -2.99 -0.79 2.69
C CYS A 63 -3.00 -0.70 4.22
N SER A 64 -1.83 -0.79 4.87
CA SER A 64 -1.71 -0.63 6.33
C SER A 64 -2.05 0.79 6.77
N TYR A 65 -1.69 1.81 5.98
CA TYR A 65 -2.05 3.20 6.25
C TYR A 65 -3.56 3.43 6.04
N ALA A 66 -4.12 2.91 4.94
CA ALA A 66 -5.55 2.97 4.66
C ALA A 66 -6.41 2.32 5.79
N ARG A 67 -5.87 1.29 6.45
CA ARG A 67 -6.53 0.63 7.60
C ARG A 67 -6.41 1.40 8.93
N ARG A 68 -5.42 2.30 9.07
CA ARG A 68 -5.13 2.96 10.35
C ARG A 68 -6.29 3.85 10.83
N GLY A 69 -6.80 4.71 9.96
CA GLY A 69 -7.95 5.58 10.29
C GLY A 69 -9.22 4.80 10.66
N PHE A 70 -9.27 3.52 10.28
CA PHE A 70 -10.40 2.64 10.55
C PHE A 70 -10.29 1.86 11.85
N ALA A 71 -9.10 1.63 12.40
CA ALA A 71 -8.97 1.09 13.76
C ALA A 71 -9.75 1.94 14.76
N ASP A 72 -9.76 3.26 14.56
CA ASP A 72 -10.54 4.20 15.37
C ASP A 72 -12.04 4.11 15.05
N VAL A 73 -12.42 3.93 13.78
CA VAL A 73 -13.83 3.66 13.40
C VAL A 73 -14.34 2.37 14.03
N VAL A 74 -13.58 1.27 14.03
CA VAL A 74 -13.97 -0.02 14.63
C VAL A 74 -14.07 0.07 16.15
N LYS A 75 -13.16 0.78 16.81
CA LYS A 75 -13.24 1.08 18.25
C LYS A 75 -14.53 1.84 18.59
N ILE A 76 -14.89 2.82 17.76
CA ILE A 76 -16.14 3.57 17.90
C ILE A 76 -17.35 2.68 17.51
N ALA A 77 -17.15 1.75 16.58
CA ALA A 77 -18.18 0.93 15.97
C ALA A 77 -18.79 -0.12 16.87
N GLY A 78 -17.99 -0.65 17.79
CA GLY A 78 -18.37 -1.70 18.74
C GLY A 78 -19.53 -1.37 19.66
N LYS A 79 -20.21 -0.22 19.49
CA LYS A 79 -21.41 0.15 20.25
C LYS A 79 -22.68 0.43 19.45
N LYS A 80 -22.68 0.88 18.18
CA LYS A 80 -23.92 1.44 17.56
C LYS A 80 -24.09 1.40 16.01
N PHE A 81 -23.25 0.72 15.22
CA PHE A 81 -23.41 0.79 13.75
C PHE A 81 -24.63 0.07 13.16
N GLY A 82 -25.27 -0.82 13.92
CA GLY A 82 -26.56 -1.41 13.51
C GLY A 82 -27.75 -0.44 13.59
N THR A 83 -27.58 0.73 14.22
CA THR A 83 -28.69 1.63 14.58
C THR A 83 -28.60 3.01 13.94
N SER A 84 -27.41 3.44 13.50
CA SER A 84 -27.24 4.72 12.81
C SER A 84 -27.43 4.52 11.31
N GLY A 85 -28.50 5.10 10.75
CA GLY A 85 -28.80 5.10 9.31
C GLY A 85 -27.81 5.86 8.42
N ASN A 86 -26.54 5.97 8.82
CA ASN A 86 -25.49 6.66 8.08
C ASN A 86 -24.70 5.65 7.23
N PRO A 87 -24.83 5.65 5.90
CA PRO A 87 -24.35 4.58 5.03
C PRO A 87 -22.83 4.58 4.84
N LEU A 88 -22.14 5.69 5.11
CA LEU A 88 -20.72 5.84 4.80
C LEU A 88 -19.80 4.91 5.63
N PRO A 89 -19.93 4.82 6.96
CA PRO A 89 -19.05 3.94 7.73
C PRO A 89 -19.36 2.46 7.53
N ILE A 90 -20.62 2.11 7.22
CA ILE A 90 -21.02 0.74 6.87
C ILE A 90 -20.35 0.31 5.55
N LYS A 91 -20.34 1.20 4.55
CA LYS A 91 -19.62 0.98 3.28
C LYS A 91 -18.10 0.89 3.50
N ALA A 92 -17.52 1.75 4.34
CA ALA A 92 -16.10 1.67 4.66
C ALA A 92 -15.75 0.34 5.36
N PHE A 93 -16.59 -0.12 6.28
CA PHE A 93 -16.43 -1.40 6.97
C PHE A 93 -16.48 -2.59 6.00
N SER A 94 -17.45 -2.63 5.08
CA SER A 94 -17.54 -3.71 4.10
C SER A 94 -16.36 -3.71 3.12
N PHE A 95 -15.88 -2.54 2.72
CA PHE A 95 -14.71 -2.41 1.85
C PHE A 95 -13.46 -3.00 2.53
N ILE A 96 -13.21 -2.66 3.79
CA ILE A 96 -12.03 -3.14 4.53
C ILE A 96 -12.11 -4.64 4.82
N GLN A 97 -13.28 -5.17 5.16
CA GLN A 97 -13.47 -6.62 5.24
C GLN A 97 -13.17 -7.31 3.91
N ARG A 98 -13.41 -6.64 2.78
CA ARG A 98 -13.08 -7.16 1.46
C ARG A 98 -11.57 -7.17 1.24
N ILE A 99 -10.87 -6.07 1.54
CA ILE A 99 -9.41 -6.01 1.46
C ILE A 99 -8.76 -7.05 2.38
N SER A 100 -9.19 -7.18 3.64
CA SER A 100 -8.64 -8.17 4.57
C SER A 100 -8.78 -9.60 4.05
N ARG A 101 -9.94 -9.94 3.46
CA ARG A 101 -10.16 -11.26 2.86
C ARG A 101 -9.27 -11.51 1.65
N TYR A 102 -9.01 -10.49 0.84
CA TYR A 102 -8.09 -10.61 -0.28
C TYR A 102 -6.65 -10.76 0.20
N ASP A 103 -6.21 -9.99 1.20
CA ASP A 103 -4.89 -10.15 1.81
C ASP A 103 -4.66 -11.57 2.33
N ASP A 104 -5.62 -12.11 3.10
CA ASP A 104 -5.53 -13.48 3.64
C ASP A 104 -5.41 -14.51 2.52
N LYS A 105 -6.19 -14.34 1.45
CA LYS A 105 -6.15 -15.21 0.26
C LYS A 105 -4.78 -15.12 -0.43
N ILE A 106 -4.29 -13.91 -0.67
CA ILE A 106 -3.04 -13.61 -1.37
C ILE A 106 -1.82 -14.10 -0.56
N ALA A 107 -1.88 -14.01 0.77
CA ALA A 107 -0.81 -14.48 1.66
C ALA A 107 -0.52 -15.98 1.52
N SER A 108 -1.55 -16.78 1.20
CA SER A 108 -1.43 -18.23 0.99
C SER A 108 -0.95 -18.64 -0.42
N MET A 109 -0.79 -17.68 -1.35
CA MET A 109 -0.41 -17.95 -2.73
C MET A 109 1.11 -17.99 -2.91
N GLU A 110 1.57 -18.73 -3.92
CA GLU A 110 2.95 -18.71 -4.42
C GLU A 110 3.32 -17.31 -4.96
N PRO A 111 4.59 -16.88 -4.91
CA PRO A 111 5.02 -15.52 -5.24
C PRO A 111 4.49 -14.95 -6.56
N VAL A 112 4.52 -15.74 -7.64
CA VAL A 112 4.00 -15.34 -8.95
C VAL A 112 2.50 -15.07 -8.89
N GLY A 113 1.72 -16.01 -8.36
CA GLY A 113 0.27 -15.85 -8.22
C GLY A 113 -0.12 -14.74 -7.25
N ARG A 114 0.74 -14.48 -6.25
CA ARG A 114 0.60 -13.37 -5.31
C ARG A 114 0.72 -12.02 -6.02
N LEU A 115 1.73 -11.86 -6.87
CA LEU A 115 1.95 -10.63 -7.63
C LEU A 115 0.79 -10.32 -8.57
N GLU A 116 0.35 -11.32 -9.36
CA GLU A 116 -0.79 -11.16 -10.26
C GLU A 116 -2.07 -10.78 -9.50
N ALA A 117 -2.32 -11.43 -8.37
CA ALA A 117 -3.47 -11.13 -7.53
C ALA A 117 -3.39 -9.72 -6.92
N CYS A 118 -2.22 -9.29 -6.43
CA CYS A 118 -2.03 -7.92 -5.93
C CYS A 118 -2.35 -6.87 -7.00
N ILE A 119 -1.88 -7.07 -8.23
CA ILE A 119 -2.17 -6.16 -9.35
C ILE A 119 -3.68 -6.13 -9.65
N HIS A 120 -4.36 -7.27 -9.66
CA HIS A 120 -5.79 -7.35 -10.01
C HIS A 120 -6.76 -6.91 -8.90
N TYR A 121 -6.38 -7.03 -7.63
CA TYR A 121 -7.29 -6.77 -6.50
C TYR A 121 -7.06 -5.40 -5.84
N VAL A 122 -5.89 -4.77 -6.03
CA VAL A 122 -5.48 -3.55 -5.32
C VAL A 122 -5.37 -2.33 -6.24
N LEU A 123 -5.13 -2.52 -7.55
CA LEU A 123 -5.18 -1.46 -8.58
C LEU A 123 -6.52 -1.48 -9.34
#